data_AF-A0A5B0MFC9-F1
#
_entry.id   AF-A0A5B0MFC9-F1
#
_cell.length_a   1.000
_cell.length_b   1.000
_cell.length_c   1.000
_cell.angle_alpha   90.00
_cell.angle_beta   90.00
_cell.angle_gamma   90.00
#
_symmetry.space_group_name_H-M   'P 1'
#
loop_
_entity.id
_entity.type
_entity.pdbx_description
1 polymer ?
#
loop_
_entity_poly.entity_id
_entity_poly.type
_entity_poly.pdbx_seq_one_letter_code
_entity_poly.pdbx_strand_id
1 'polypeptide(L)'
;MCNPFQRATRVKRISKLAALLGCLIFPSWPEATVAESKASGQLSFIPTENTHGGDSSSPAPGRDHPNLIFASFAGLLQQWPNTFAYSGHSIIPGVVPRGTLLYHGTNDPVLAPTQGLEWLAFNPEYSYIIHTRRPGHLTLHTYLATRPLRIIYLDGQSASLGTPGFSDSQTVLINGTVPKELSDTGERLLNEAYARARGLCKLGEE
;
A
#
# COMPACT_ATOMS: atom_id res chain seq x y z
N MET A 1 2.04 -7.06 9.78
CA MET A 1 1.20 -5.88 9.99
C MET A 1 -0.19 -6.22 10.51
N CYS A 2 -0.72 -7.44 10.32
CA CYS A 2 -1.77 -7.98 11.18
C CYS A 2 -1.29 -9.40 11.51
N ASN A 3 -0.89 -9.65 12.76
CA ASN A 3 -0.26 -10.88 13.26
C ASN A 3 0.80 -11.56 12.34
N PRO A 4 2.11 -11.24 12.43
CA PRO A 4 3.13 -11.76 11.51
C PRO A 4 3.45 -13.26 11.67
N PHE A 5 2.76 -14.00 12.56
CA PHE A 5 3.03 -15.41 12.85
C PHE A 5 1.84 -16.33 12.52
N GLN A 6 1.52 -16.48 11.24
CA GLN A 6 0.97 -17.75 10.75
C GLN A 6 2.01 -18.42 9.85
N ARG A 7 2.69 -19.40 10.44
CA ARG A 7 3.71 -20.23 9.80
C ARG A 7 3.02 -21.13 8.78
N ALA A 8 3.29 -20.89 7.49
CA ALA A 8 2.91 -21.80 6.42
C ALA A 8 3.62 -23.15 6.64
N THR A 9 2.86 -24.22 6.91
CA THR A 9 3.36 -25.60 6.91
C THR A 9 2.66 -26.40 5.84
N ARG A 10 3.28 -26.46 4.65
CA ARG A 10 3.09 -27.63 3.77
C ARG A 10 4.38 -27.93 3.01
N VAL A 11 5.24 -28.71 3.65
CA VAL A 11 6.36 -29.38 2.99
C VAL A 11 5.79 -30.53 2.18
N LYS A 12 5.87 -30.46 0.85
CA LYS A 12 5.75 -31.65 -0.02
C LYS A 12 7.15 -32.05 -0.46
N ARG A 13 7.63 -33.17 0.09
CA ARG A 13 8.77 -33.94 -0.46
C ARG A 13 8.36 -34.48 -1.83
N ILE A 14 9.16 -34.20 -2.85
CA ILE A 14 9.16 -34.98 -4.09
C ILE A 14 10.59 -35.41 -4.32
N SER A 15 10.83 -36.72 -4.22
CA SER A 15 12.05 -37.37 -4.68
C SER A 15 11.83 -37.89 -6.10
N LYS A 16 12.86 -37.78 -6.94
CA LYS A 16 13.37 -38.85 -7.83
C LYS A 16 14.61 -38.34 -8.58
N LEU A 17 15.67 -39.14 -8.49
CA LEU A 17 16.90 -39.07 -9.30
C LEU A 17 16.60 -39.43 -10.77
N ALA A 18 17.35 -38.87 -11.73
CA ALA A 18 18.35 -39.63 -12.51
C ALA A 18 18.97 -38.83 -13.68
N ALA A 19 20.26 -39.16 -13.93
CA ALA A 19 21.03 -39.12 -15.17
C ALA A 19 21.57 -37.78 -15.71
N LEU A 20 22.90 -37.66 -15.59
CA LEU A 20 23.80 -36.80 -16.36
C LEU A 20 24.03 -37.40 -17.76
N LEU A 21 23.83 -36.62 -18.82
CA LEU A 21 24.54 -36.79 -20.10
C LEU A 21 24.79 -35.40 -20.68
N GLY A 22 26.06 -35.07 -20.93
CA GLY A 22 26.46 -33.80 -21.50
C GLY A 22 26.22 -33.73 -23.01
N CYS A 23 25.83 -32.55 -23.48
CA CYS A 23 26.01 -32.10 -24.85
C CYS A 23 26.14 -30.57 -24.83
N LEU A 24 27.27 -30.06 -25.31
CA LEU A 24 27.50 -28.64 -25.57
C LEU A 24 26.70 -28.25 -26.82
N ILE A 25 25.62 -27.50 -26.64
CA ILE A 25 24.91 -26.83 -27.74
C ILE A 25 24.61 -25.40 -27.28
N PHE A 26 25.03 -24.44 -28.12
CA PHE A 26 24.87 -22.99 -27.96
C PHE A 26 23.45 -22.59 -27.53
N PRO A 27 23.25 -21.65 -26.58
CA PRO A 27 21.92 -21.16 -26.29
C PRO A 27 21.50 -20.18 -27.39
N SER A 28 20.81 -20.67 -28.41
CA SER A 28 19.83 -19.86 -29.13
C SER A 28 18.69 -19.57 -28.16
N TRP A 29 18.54 -18.32 -27.74
CA TRP A 29 17.37 -17.87 -26.99
C TRP A 29 16.10 -18.29 -27.76
N PRO A 30 15.13 -18.96 -27.12
CA PRO A 30 13.83 -19.10 -27.73
C PRO A 30 13.14 -17.73 -27.71
N GLU A 31 12.74 -17.28 -28.89
CA GLU A 31 11.73 -16.26 -29.10
C GLU A 31 10.57 -16.50 -28.11
N ALA A 32 10.15 -15.47 -27.39
CA ALA A 32 9.07 -15.58 -26.42
C ALA A 32 7.76 -15.95 -27.13
N THR A 33 7.45 -17.24 -27.20
CA THR A 33 6.11 -17.70 -27.58
C THR A 33 5.17 -17.31 -26.47
N VAL A 34 4.34 -16.31 -26.73
CA VAL A 34 3.19 -15.94 -25.89
C VAL A 34 2.31 -17.19 -25.76
N ALA A 35 2.39 -17.85 -24.61
CA ALA A 35 1.42 -18.87 -24.24
C ALA A 35 0.07 -18.16 -24.06
N GLU A 36 -0.88 -18.51 -24.90
CA GLU A 36 -2.27 -18.07 -24.81
C GLU A 36 -2.82 -18.52 -23.45
N SER A 37 -2.94 -17.57 -22.53
CA SER A 37 -3.49 -17.85 -21.21
C SER A 37 -4.98 -18.07 -21.39
N LYS A 38 -5.41 -19.29 -21.07
CA LYS A 38 -6.83 -19.65 -20.92
C LYS A 38 -7.44 -18.62 -19.95
N ALA A 39 -8.31 -17.76 -20.50
CA ALA A 39 -8.89 -16.60 -19.84
C ALA A 39 -9.45 -16.97 -18.46
N SER A 40 -8.67 -16.70 -17.42
CA SER A 40 -9.16 -16.74 -16.05
C SER A 40 -9.64 -15.34 -15.71
N GLY A 41 -10.95 -15.13 -15.87
CA GLY A 41 -11.72 -14.05 -15.25
C GLY A 41 -11.02 -12.69 -15.25
N GLN A 42 -10.68 -12.15 -16.41
CA GLN A 42 -10.39 -10.72 -16.52
C GLN A 42 -11.69 -9.99 -16.20
N LEU A 43 -11.74 -9.28 -15.07
CA LEU A 43 -12.87 -8.42 -14.71
C LEU A 43 -13.01 -7.35 -15.80
N SER A 44 -13.90 -7.60 -16.76
CA SER A 44 -14.24 -6.66 -17.83
C SER A 44 -15.24 -5.66 -17.27
N PHE A 45 -14.77 -4.44 -16.98
CA PHE A 45 -15.64 -3.32 -16.63
C PHE A 45 -16.24 -2.66 -17.88
N ILE A 46 -16.77 -3.46 -18.82
CA ILE A 46 -17.59 -2.89 -19.90
C ILE A 46 -18.94 -2.56 -19.27
N PRO A 47 -19.37 -1.28 -19.23
CA PRO A 47 -20.68 -0.94 -18.70
C PRO A 47 -21.75 -1.59 -19.60
N THR A 48 -22.56 -2.47 -19.05
CA THR A 48 -23.76 -2.96 -19.74
C THR A 48 -24.69 -1.78 -19.97
N GLU A 49 -25.06 -1.56 -21.23
CA GLU A 49 -25.99 -0.51 -21.63
C GLU A 49 -27.39 -0.88 -21.11
N ASN A 50 -27.84 -0.21 -20.06
CA ASN A 50 -29.21 -0.36 -19.57
C ASN A 50 -30.13 0.48 -20.46
N THR A 51 -30.73 -0.14 -21.47
CA THR A 51 -31.83 0.46 -22.22
C THR A 51 -33.12 0.39 -21.40
N HIS A 52 -33.32 1.33 -20.47
CA HIS A 52 -34.67 1.70 -20.01
C HIS A 52 -34.70 3.20 -19.73
N GLY A 53 -35.53 3.89 -20.51
CA GLY A 53 -35.66 5.35 -20.51
C GLY A 53 -36.09 5.93 -19.17
N GLY A 54 -35.62 7.15 -18.91
CA GLY A 54 -35.98 7.97 -17.76
C GLY A 54 -34.95 9.08 -17.58
N ASP A 55 -35.32 10.30 -17.96
CA ASP A 55 -34.49 11.49 -17.97
C ASP A 55 -33.97 11.89 -16.58
N SER A 56 -32.65 11.75 -16.36
CA SER A 56 -31.85 12.61 -15.48
C SER A 56 -30.36 12.34 -15.74
N SER A 57 -29.80 12.96 -16.78
CA SER A 57 -28.39 12.77 -17.17
C SER A 57 -27.45 13.54 -16.24
N SER A 58 -27.34 13.12 -14.98
CA SER A 58 -26.05 13.23 -14.29
C SER A 58 -25.28 11.97 -14.66
N PRO A 59 -24.22 12.05 -15.49
CA PRO A 59 -23.39 10.89 -15.78
C PRO A 59 -22.91 10.27 -14.47
N ALA A 60 -22.89 8.93 -14.41
CA ALA A 60 -22.39 8.22 -13.24
C ALA A 60 -20.98 8.75 -12.90
N PRO A 61 -20.71 9.11 -11.63
CA PRO A 61 -19.42 9.65 -11.24
C PRO A 61 -18.30 8.70 -11.68
N GLY A 62 -17.44 9.16 -12.60
CA GLY A 62 -16.32 8.40 -13.16
C GLY A 62 -16.32 8.19 -14.68
N ARG A 63 -17.41 8.47 -15.42
CA ARG A 63 -17.42 8.33 -16.90
C ARG A 63 -16.78 9.49 -17.66
N ASP A 64 -16.72 10.69 -17.09
CA ASP A 64 -16.39 11.90 -17.86
C ASP A 64 -14.89 12.23 -17.91
N HIS A 65 -14.05 11.52 -17.14
CA HIS A 65 -12.63 11.89 -16.96
C HIS A 65 -11.68 10.67 -16.92
N PRO A 66 -11.66 9.82 -17.97
CA PRO A 66 -10.78 8.64 -18.00
C PRO A 66 -9.28 8.99 -17.94
N ASN A 67 -8.92 10.20 -18.38
CA ASN A 67 -7.56 10.72 -18.30
C ASN A 67 -7.04 10.83 -16.86
N LEU A 68 -7.92 10.99 -15.86
CA LEU A 68 -7.52 11.05 -14.45
C LEU A 68 -6.99 9.69 -13.94
N ILE A 69 -7.51 8.58 -14.47
CA ILE A 69 -7.04 7.23 -14.14
C ILE A 69 -5.59 7.06 -14.60
N PHE A 70 -5.32 7.38 -15.88
CA PHE A 70 -3.98 7.26 -16.44
C PHE A 70 -3.00 8.26 -15.82
N ALA A 71 -3.46 9.47 -15.47
CA ALA A 71 -2.64 10.45 -14.76
C ALA A 71 -2.28 9.99 -13.34
N SER A 72 -3.23 9.40 -12.59
CA SER A 72 -2.97 8.82 -11.27
C SER A 72 -1.97 7.67 -11.37
N PHE A 73 -2.13 6.76 -12.34
CA PHE A 73 -1.17 5.67 -12.57
C PHE A 73 0.22 6.19 -12.97
N ALA A 74 0.31 7.20 -13.85
CA ALA A 74 1.58 7.81 -14.22
C ALA A 74 2.25 8.54 -13.04
N GLY A 75 1.45 9.06 -12.10
CA GLY A 75 1.92 9.79 -10.92
C GLY A 75 2.33 8.92 -9.72
N LEU A 76 2.18 7.60 -9.80
CA LEU A 76 2.51 6.70 -8.71
C LEU A 76 3.97 6.85 -8.26
N LEU A 77 4.17 6.88 -6.94
CA LEU A 77 5.48 7.04 -6.31
C LEU A 77 6.23 8.34 -6.69
N GLN A 78 5.61 9.23 -7.45
CA GLN A 78 6.18 10.53 -7.80
C GLN A 78 5.70 11.60 -6.83
N GLN A 79 6.61 12.45 -6.35
CA GLN A 79 6.26 13.48 -5.39
C GLN A 79 5.24 14.49 -5.94
N TRP A 80 5.54 15.15 -7.06
CA TRP A 80 4.75 16.27 -7.56
C TRP A 80 3.29 15.92 -7.93
N PRO A 81 3.03 14.86 -8.72
CA PRO A 81 1.65 14.46 -9.03
C PRO A 81 0.84 14.17 -7.76
N ASN A 82 1.46 13.51 -6.77
CA ASN A 82 0.84 13.19 -5.49
C ASN A 82 0.67 14.41 -4.57
N THR A 83 1.43 15.49 -4.77
CA THR A 83 1.22 16.76 -4.06
C THR A 83 0.04 17.54 -4.64
N PHE A 84 -0.12 17.57 -5.97
CA PHE A 84 -1.25 18.23 -6.61
C PHE A 84 -2.59 17.48 -6.39
N ALA A 85 -2.56 16.15 -6.48
CA ALA A 85 -3.72 15.29 -6.23
C ALA A 85 -3.63 14.65 -4.84
N TYR A 86 -3.77 15.47 -3.81
CA TYR A 86 -3.39 15.12 -2.44
C TYR A 86 -4.21 14.00 -1.78
N SER A 87 -5.49 13.82 -2.14
CA SER A 87 -6.33 12.74 -1.58
C SER A 87 -6.02 11.36 -2.16
N GLY A 88 -5.37 11.29 -3.32
CA GLY A 88 -5.10 10.02 -4.01
C GLY A 88 -6.36 9.23 -4.39
N HIS A 89 -6.25 8.38 -5.41
CA HIS A 89 -7.33 7.51 -5.87
C HIS A 89 -6.87 6.09 -6.23
N SER A 90 -5.57 5.79 -6.12
CA SER A 90 -4.96 4.53 -6.49
C SER A 90 -4.43 3.76 -5.28
N ILE A 91 -4.76 2.48 -5.23
CA ILE A 91 -4.31 1.53 -4.20
C ILE A 91 -3.60 0.39 -4.90
N ILE A 92 -2.32 0.19 -4.61
CA ILE A 92 -1.47 -0.69 -5.42
C ILE A 92 -0.65 -1.61 -4.52
N PRO A 93 -0.67 -2.93 -4.75
CA PRO A 93 0.21 -3.84 -4.03
C PRO A 93 1.66 -3.62 -4.44
N GLY A 94 2.56 -3.68 -3.46
CA GLY A 94 3.99 -3.49 -3.68
C GLY A 94 4.85 -4.40 -2.80
N VAL A 95 6.15 -4.36 -3.05
CA VAL A 95 7.14 -5.09 -2.26
C VAL A 95 8.30 -4.16 -1.92
N VAL A 96 8.60 -4.05 -0.63
CA VAL A 96 9.85 -3.46 -0.13
C VAL A 96 10.92 -4.56 -0.09
N PRO A 97 12.07 -4.41 -0.76
CA PRO A 97 13.12 -5.42 -0.76
C PRO A 97 13.70 -5.73 0.63
N ARG A 98 14.31 -6.91 0.76
CA ARG A 98 15.18 -7.20 1.92
C ARG A 98 16.37 -6.24 1.89
N GLY A 99 16.79 -5.79 3.07
CA GLY A 99 17.92 -4.88 3.23
C GLY A 99 17.53 -3.40 3.15
N THR A 100 16.26 -3.07 2.92
CA THR A 100 15.79 -1.68 3.01
C THR A 100 15.88 -1.19 4.46
N LEU A 101 16.49 -0.01 4.63
CA LEU A 101 16.51 0.70 5.91
C LEU A 101 15.17 1.42 6.13
N LEU A 102 14.69 1.35 7.36
CA LEU A 102 13.45 1.98 7.80
C LEU A 102 13.70 2.69 9.13
N TYR A 103 13.04 3.82 9.33
CA TYR A 103 13.29 4.72 10.45
C TYR A 103 12.03 4.89 11.29
N HIS A 104 12.22 5.03 12.60
CA HIS A 104 11.13 5.22 13.55
C HIS A 104 11.53 6.27 14.58
N GLY A 105 10.77 7.36 14.63
CA GLY A 105 10.91 8.39 15.67
C GLY A 105 9.97 8.07 16.81
N THR A 106 10.41 8.29 18.04
CA THR A 106 9.52 8.18 19.21
C THR A 106 9.97 9.12 20.31
N ASN A 107 9.00 9.60 21.10
CA ASN A 107 9.27 10.27 22.38
C ASN A 107 8.97 9.35 23.57
N ASP A 108 8.60 8.08 23.30
CA ASP A 108 8.34 7.08 24.32
C ASP A 108 9.66 6.62 24.96
N PRO A 109 9.72 6.49 26.30
CA PRO A 109 10.89 5.94 26.99
C PRO A 109 11.24 4.48 26.62
N VAL A 110 10.36 3.73 25.95
CA VAL A 110 10.62 2.34 25.55
C VAL A 110 11.49 2.27 24.27
N LEU A 111 12.59 1.52 24.37
CA LEU A 111 13.69 1.46 23.39
C LEU A 111 13.36 0.84 22.01
N ALA A 112 12.26 0.09 21.89
CA ALA A 112 11.75 -0.40 20.60
C ALA A 112 10.40 -1.11 20.85
N PRO A 113 9.35 -0.78 20.09
CA PRO A 113 8.11 -1.56 20.07
C PRO A 113 8.42 -3.00 19.60
N THR A 114 8.25 -3.97 20.49
CA THR A 114 8.53 -5.39 20.17
C THR A 114 7.31 -6.11 19.60
N GLN A 115 6.11 -5.58 19.85
CA GLN A 115 4.83 -6.17 19.44
C GLN A 115 3.82 -5.08 19.10
N GLY A 116 2.89 -5.39 18.19
CA GLY A 116 1.79 -4.50 17.82
C GLY A 116 1.89 -3.91 16.42
N LEU A 117 1.04 -2.92 16.18
CA LEU A 117 1.10 -2.07 14.99
C LEU A 117 2.15 -0.99 15.23
N GLU A 118 3.00 -0.78 14.24
CA GLU A 118 4.05 0.21 14.32
C GLU A 118 4.20 0.95 13.00
N TRP A 119 4.62 2.21 13.07
CA TRP A 119 4.87 3.03 11.90
C TRP A 119 6.38 3.13 11.61
N LEU A 120 6.71 3.16 10.33
CA LEU A 120 8.07 3.22 9.82
C LEU A 120 8.13 4.18 8.63
N ALA A 121 9.23 4.91 8.49
CA ALA A 121 9.50 5.80 7.37
C ALA A 121 10.69 5.29 6.54
N PHE A 122 10.72 5.63 5.25
CA PHE A 122 11.84 5.31 4.37
C PHE A 122 13.03 6.26 4.51
N ASN A 123 12.84 7.40 5.18
CA ASN A 123 13.90 8.39 5.39
C ASN A 123 13.91 8.86 6.86
N PRO A 124 15.09 9.22 7.38
CA PRO A 124 15.24 9.65 8.77
C PRO A 124 14.62 11.02 9.03
N GLU A 125 14.58 11.92 8.04
CA GLU A 125 14.10 13.31 8.21
C GLU A 125 12.59 13.34 8.51
N TYR A 126 11.80 12.59 7.76
CA TYR A 126 10.36 12.44 7.98
C TYR A 126 10.10 11.71 9.31
N SER A 127 10.93 10.74 9.64
CA SER A 127 10.84 10.03 10.91
C SER A 127 11.07 10.98 12.10
N TYR A 128 12.02 11.90 11.95
CA TYR A 128 12.37 12.90 12.94
C TYR A 128 11.27 13.95 13.08
N ILE A 129 10.84 14.58 11.97
CA ILE A 129 9.95 15.76 12.01
C ILE A 129 8.61 15.48 12.71
N ILE A 130 8.05 14.27 12.55
CA ILE A 130 6.77 13.86 13.17
C ILE A 130 6.80 13.91 14.72
N HIS A 131 7.98 13.74 15.30
CA HIS A 131 8.19 13.64 16.75
C HIS A 131 8.85 14.88 17.36
N THR A 132 9.38 15.81 16.55
CA THR A 132 10.08 17.00 17.07
C THR A 132 9.19 17.96 17.86
N ARG A 133 7.89 18.03 17.55
CA ARG A 133 6.94 18.94 18.20
C ARG A 133 6.22 18.31 19.40
N ARG A 134 6.68 17.15 19.87
CA ARG A 134 6.07 16.41 20.99
C ARG A 134 6.94 16.54 22.24
N PRO A 135 6.34 16.55 23.44
CA PRO A 135 7.09 16.57 24.69
C PRO A 135 7.89 15.27 24.87
N GLY A 136 9.03 15.36 25.56
CA GLY A 136 9.89 14.21 25.87
C GLY A 136 11.15 14.10 24.99
N HIS A 137 12.06 13.20 25.37
CA HIS A 137 13.29 12.98 24.62
C HIS A 137 12.99 12.23 23.32
N LEU A 138 13.41 12.78 22.19
CA LEU A 138 13.23 12.15 20.89
C LEU A 138 14.34 11.13 20.64
N THR A 139 13.96 9.88 20.40
CA THR A 139 14.86 8.81 19.95
C THR A 139 14.53 8.44 18.51
N LEU A 140 15.58 8.24 17.71
CA LEU A 140 15.47 7.77 16.32
C LEU A 140 16.04 6.35 16.21
N HIS A 141 15.18 5.39 15.93
CA HIS A 141 15.54 4.00 15.71
C HIS A 141 15.72 3.72 14.22
N THR A 142 16.73 2.91 13.89
CA THR A 142 16.97 2.41 12.54
C THR A 142 16.72 0.91 12.50
N TYR A 143 15.83 0.50 11.61
CA TYR A 143 15.46 -0.88 11.36
C TYR A 143 15.95 -1.31 9.98
N LEU A 144 16.21 -2.61 9.85
CA LEU A 144 16.57 -3.24 8.57
C LEU A 144 15.53 -4.30 8.22
N ALA A 145 14.97 -4.23 7.02
CA ALA A 145 14.07 -5.26 6.52
C ALA A 145 14.83 -6.59 6.35
N THR A 146 14.59 -7.56 7.23
CA THR A 146 15.25 -8.88 7.20
C THR A 146 14.71 -9.80 6.11
N ARG A 147 13.58 -9.45 5.51
CA ARG A 147 12.89 -10.15 4.42
C ARG A 147 12.15 -9.15 3.53
N PRO A 148 11.77 -9.51 2.30
CA PRO A 148 10.87 -8.68 1.50
C PRO A 148 9.54 -8.45 2.24
N LEU A 149 9.11 -7.19 2.32
CA LEU A 149 7.85 -6.79 2.96
C LEU A 149 6.80 -6.57 1.89
N ARG A 150 5.67 -7.28 1.98
CA ARG A 150 4.51 -7.00 1.14
C ARG A 150 3.79 -5.78 1.69
N ILE A 151 3.54 -4.80 0.85
CA ILE A 151 2.90 -3.55 1.21
C ILE A 151 1.71 -3.28 0.30
N ILE A 152 0.83 -2.40 0.76
CA ILE A 152 -0.14 -1.73 -0.07
C ILE A 152 0.30 -0.26 -0.10
N TYR A 153 0.53 0.28 -1.29
CA TYR A 153 0.79 1.69 -1.51
C TYR A 153 -0.53 2.42 -1.74
N LEU A 154 -0.69 3.53 -1.04
CA LEU A 154 -1.83 4.44 -1.14
C LEU A 154 -1.27 5.74 -1.72
N ASP A 155 -1.70 6.11 -2.93
CA ASP A 155 -1.18 7.30 -3.63
C ASP A 155 -1.62 8.62 -2.95
N GLY A 156 -1.25 9.75 -3.57
CA GLY A 156 -1.47 11.08 -3.00
C GLY A 156 -0.56 11.36 -1.79
N GLN A 157 -1.07 12.15 -0.85
CA GLN A 157 -0.40 12.47 0.41
C GLN A 157 -0.91 11.61 1.57
N SER A 158 -1.19 10.32 1.32
CA SER A 158 -1.76 9.37 2.31
C SER A 158 -1.00 9.26 3.63
N ALA A 159 0.32 9.49 3.61
CA ALA A 159 1.17 9.51 4.80
C ALA A 159 1.16 10.86 5.53
N SER A 160 0.70 11.94 4.89
CA SER A 160 0.66 13.28 5.48
C SER A 160 -0.24 13.30 6.70
N LEU A 161 0.33 13.75 7.81
CA LEU A 161 -0.36 13.93 9.07
C LEU A 161 -0.90 15.36 9.10
N GLY A 162 -2.22 15.52 9.12
CA GLY A 162 -2.86 16.82 9.25
C GLY A 162 -4.10 16.99 8.38
N THR A 163 -4.66 18.18 8.44
CA THR A 163 -5.76 18.63 7.58
C THR A 163 -5.18 19.09 6.22
N PRO A 164 -5.83 18.79 5.07
CA PRO A 164 -7.25 18.94 4.80
C PRO A 164 -8.04 17.65 4.48
N GLY A 165 -7.50 16.45 4.72
CA GLY A 165 -8.21 15.19 4.41
C GLY A 165 -7.50 14.30 3.38
N PHE A 166 -6.17 14.21 3.47
CA PHE A 166 -5.34 13.42 2.55
C PHE A 166 -5.66 11.92 2.52
N SER A 167 -6.41 11.44 3.51
CA SER A 167 -6.79 10.03 3.68
C SER A 167 -8.29 9.78 3.49
N ASP A 168 -9.05 10.73 2.91
CA ASP A 168 -10.52 10.63 2.85
C ASP A 168 -10.99 9.43 2.02
N SER A 169 -10.44 9.23 0.82
CA SER A 169 -10.75 8.10 -0.07
C SER A 169 -10.46 6.75 0.61
N GLN A 170 -9.33 6.66 1.31
CA GLN A 170 -8.94 5.49 2.09
C GLN A 170 -9.88 5.28 3.28
N THR A 171 -10.32 6.35 3.95
CA THR A 171 -11.21 6.25 5.10
C THR A 171 -12.61 5.80 4.67
N VAL A 172 -13.08 6.20 3.49
CA VAL A 172 -14.32 5.64 2.91
C VAL A 172 -14.17 4.14 2.65
N LEU A 173 -13.04 3.70 2.10
CA LEU A 173 -12.80 2.27 1.88
C LEU A 173 -12.76 1.47 3.20
N ILE A 174 -12.14 2.04 4.24
CA ILE A 174 -11.88 1.33 5.50
C ILE A 174 -13.08 1.38 6.46
N ASN A 175 -13.73 2.54 6.58
CA ASN A 175 -14.79 2.82 7.54
C ASN A 175 -16.17 3.07 6.92
N GLY A 176 -16.29 3.10 5.58
CA GLY A 176 -17.54 3.41 4.88
C GLY A 176 -18.01 4.85 5.06
N THR A 177 -17.21 5.72 5.68
CA THR A 177 -17.59 7.08 6.07
C THR A 177 -16.41 8.04 5.97
N VAL A 178 -16.68 9.32 5.73
CA VAL A 178 -15.67 10.39 5.82
C VAL A 178 -15.77 11.05 7.20
N PRO A 179 -14.66 11.19 7.95
CA PRO A 179 -14.66 11.89 9.23
C PRO A 179 -15.12 13.34 9.06
N LYS A 180 -16.07 13.79 9.88
CA LYS A 180 -16.62 15.15 9.83
C LYS A 180 -15.70 16.20 10.45
N GLU A 181 -14.79 15.78 11.31
CA GLU A 181 -13.80 16.62 11.98
C GLU A 181 -12.41 16.04 11.75
N LEU A 182 -11.51 16.84 11.19
CA LEU A 182 -10.09 16.53 11.11
C LEU A 182 -9.40 17.25 12.26
N SER A 183 -8.67 16.52 13.11
CA SER A 183 -7.96 17.12 14.23
C SER A 183 -6.53 17.48 13.82
N ASP A 184 -6.07 18.69 14.17
CA ASP A 184 -4.73 19.16 13.83
C ASP A 184 -3.72 19.03 14.99
N THR A 185 -4.06 18.30 16.05
CA THR A 185 -3.14 18.09 17.18
C THR A 185 -2.26 16.86 16.96
N GLY A 186 -0.93 17.03 17.09
CA GLY A 186 0.06 16.01 16.76
C GLY A 186 -0.18 14.64 17.42
N GLU A 187 -0.55 14.61 18.70
CA GLU A 187 -0.86 13.35 19.41
C GLU A 187 -2.03 12.58 18.76
N ARG A 188 -3.06 13.31 18.32
CA ARG A 188 -4.26 12.73 17.70
C ARG A 188 -3.99 12.21 16.28
N LEU A 189 -3.05 12.82 15.55
CA LEU A 189 -2.69 12.40 14.18
C LEU A 189 -2.11 10.97 14.10
N LEU A 190 -1.24 10.57 15.04
CA LEU A 190 -0.73 9.19 15.06
C LEU A 190 -1.80 8.20 15.51
N ASN A 191 -2.65 8.59 16.47
CA ASN A 191 -3.76 7.75 16.92
C ASN A 191 -4.74 7.45 15.77
N GLU A 192 -5.02 8.43 14.92
CA GLU A 192 -5.82 8.26 13.70
C GLU A 192 -5.16 7.31 12.69
N ALA A 193 -3.84 7.43 12.50
CA ALA A 193 -3.09 6.48 11.66
C ALA A 193 -3.16 5.04 12.21
N TYR A 194 -3.07 4.85 13.54
CA TYR A 194 -3.23 3.54 14.17
C TYR A 194 -4.67 3.01 14.09
N ALA A 195 -5.68 3.88 14.18
CA ALA A 195 -7.07 3.49 13.97
C ALA A 195 -7.29 3.02 12.53
N ARG A 196 -6.72 3.72 11.55
CA ARG A 196 -6.74 3.33 10.14
C ARG A 196 -6.04 1.99 9.90
N ALA A 197 -4.88 1.78 10.51
CA ALA A 197 -4.15 0.51 10.43
C ALA A 197 -4.96 -0.65 11.02
N ARG A 198 -5.69 -0.43 12.13
CA ARG A 198 -6.62 -1.42 12.70
C ARG A 198 -7.80 -1.72 11.78
N GLY A 199 -8.38 -0.70 11.14
CA GLY A 199 -9.45 -0.89 10.16
C GLY A 199 -8.99 -1.70 8.94
N LEU A 200 -7.78 -1.44 8.43
CA LEU A 200 -7.17 -2.26 7.37
C LEU A 200 -6.95 -3.72 7.81
N CYS A 201 -6.55 -3.94 9.07
CA CYS A 201 -6.44 -5.30 9.59
C CYS A 201 -7.79 -6.02 9.63
N LYS A 202 -8.83 -5.34 10.09
CA LYS A 202 -10.19 -5.90 10.11
C LYS A 202 -10.66 -6.25 8.69
N LEU A 203 -10.46 -5.35 7.72
CA LEU A 203 -10.83 -5.60 6.33
C LEU A 203 -10.09 -6.80 5.73
N GLY A 204 -8.85 -7.05 6.14
CA GLY A 204 -8.07 -8.21 5.68
C GLY A 204 -8.45 -9.55 6.33
N GLU A 205 -9.30 -9.54 7.37
CA GLU A 205 -9.83 -10.74 8.02
C GLU A 205 -11.17 -11.22 7.41
N GLU A 206 -11.84 -10.36 6.65
CA GLU A 206 -13.09 -10.65 5.91
C GLU A 206 -12.82 -11.41 4.60
#